data_AF-A0A7C1B773-F1
#
_entry.id   AF-A0A7C1B773-F1
#
_cell.length_a   1.000
_cell.length_b   1.000
_cell.length_c   1.000
_cell.angle_alpha   90.00
_cell.angle_beta   90.00
_cell.angle_gamma   90.00
#
_symmetry.space_group_name_H-M   'P 1'
#
loop_
_entity.id
_entity.type
_entity.pdbx_description
1 polymer ?
#
loop_
_entity_poly.entity_id
_entity_poly.type
_entity_poly.pdbx_seq_one_letter_code
_entity_poly.pdbx_strand_id
1 'polypeptide(L)'
;MARRSKKSSEEKPLPDVRVLRKPDKKTLLNIGVDPHSVDILLAKTVQRFLLLTGVRPYMANILKQTMLSIGGDVAVHRDVISGKIERSNCLIIGDLRHYRRLLEKLNHQPGFRQLCSIMEEKAFKDEDGLVLDLCGKRFGWDVKPVIMGILNVTDDSFSDGGLWNDTEKAYRHAMEMLEQGAEIIDVGGESTRPGSQAIGEEEELKRVIPVIEKIASSTSTPISIDTQKSGVASRAIDSGASIVNDVNALRSDPDMLDVIREKKAGVILMHMRGTPANMQKNTHYSDIIG
;
A
#
# COMPACT_ATOMS: atom_id res chain seq x y z
N MET A 1 4.28 61.70 41.83
CA MET A 1 4.75 60.30 42.06
C MET A 1 4.25 59.41 40.92
N ALA A 2 5.09 59.14 39.92
CA ALA A 2 4.73 58.23 38.84
C ALA A 2 4.80 56.78 39.33
N ARG A 3 3.73 56.00 39.08
CA ARG A 3 3.63 54.58 39.44
C ARG A 3 4.78 53.80 38.80
N ARG A 4 5.57 53.13 39.64
CA ARG A 4 6.59 52.16 39.22
C ARG A 4 5.93 51.09 38.33
N SER A 5 6.44 50.95 37.11
CA SER A 5 6.16 49.83 36.21
C SER A 5 6.38 48.52 36.96
N LYS A 6 5.33 47.69 37.06
CA LYS A 6 5.41 46.35 37.64
C LYS A 6 6.25 45.47 36.72
N LYS A 7 7.18 44.74 37.31
CA LYS A 7 7.97 43.65 36.73
C LYS A 7 7.11 42.78 35.80
N SER A 8 7.36 42.81 34.48
CA SER A 8 6.87 41.79 33.54
C SER A 8 7.95 40.73 33.30
N SER A 9 8.40 40.09 34.38
CA SER A 9 9.22 38.88 34.31
C SER A 9 8.34 37.65 34.50
N GLU A 10 7.19 37.61 33.83
CA GLU A 10 6.52 36.34 33.59
C GLU A 10 7.35 35.62 32.52
N GLU A 11 7.91 34.47 32.88
CA GLU A 11 8.61 33.61 31.94
C GLU A 11 7.68 33.33 30.76
N LYS A 12 8.04 33.82 29.57
CA LYS A 12 7.27 33.55 28.36
C LYS A 12 7.21 32.03 28.18
N PRO A 13 6.03 31.46 27.91
CA PRO A 13 5.91 30.02 27.71
C PRO A 13 6.80 29.58 26.55
N LEU A 14 7.47 28.44 26.74
CA LEU A 14 8.27 27.82 25.68
C LEU A 14 7.37 27.42 24.50
N PRO A 15 7.89 27.43 23.26
CA PRO A 15 7.15 26.95 22.11
C PRO A 15 6.87 25.44 22.23
N ASP A 16 5.68 25.03 21.78
CA ASP A 16 5.33 23.62 21.65
C ASP A 16 6.09 22.99 20.46
N VAL A 17 6.58 21.77 20.64
CA VAL A 17 7.40 21.05 19.65
C VAL A 17 6.77 19.70 19.37
N ARG A 18 6.43 19.46 18.11
CA ARG A 18 5.89 18.19 17.64
C ARG A 18 6.55 17.75 16.34
N VAL A 19 6.69 16.45 16.15
CA VAL A 19 7.24 15.87 14.92
C VAL A 19 6.14 15.76 13.87
N LEU A 20 6.35 16.37 12.70
CA LEU A 20 5.49 16.21 11.54
C LEU A 20 6.19 15.29 10.52
N ARG A 21 5.56 14.16 10.18
CA ARG A 21 6.14 13.17 9.26
C ARG A 21 5.97 13.54 7.78
N LYS A 22 4.83 14.17 7.43
CA LYS A 22 4.53 14.58 6.05
C LYS A 22 3.75 15.91 6.07
N PRO A 23 4.44 17.06 6.20
CA PRO A 23 3.78 18.36 6.14
C PRO A 23 3.19 18.57 4.74
N ASP A 24 1.92 18.96 4.70
CA ASP A 24 1.16 19.20 3.48
C ASP A 24 0.93 20.69 3.23
N LYS A 25 0.29 21.01 2.09
CA LYS A 25 -0.03 22.39 1.70
C LYS A 25 -0.82 23.12 2.79
N LYS A 26 -1.80 22.44 3.39
CA LYS A 26 -2.65 22.99 4.44
C LYS A 26 -1.83 23.33 5.70
N THR A 27 -0.90 22.46 6.08
CA THR A 27 0.02 22.68 7.20
C THR A 27 0.82 23.97 7.02
N LEU A 28 1.41 24.17 5.83
CA LEU A 28 2.19 25.38 5.54
C LEU A 28 1.34 26.65 5.52
N LEU A 29 0.15 26.60 4.92
CA LEU A 29 -0.76 27.75 4.90
C LEU A 29 -1.26 28.11 6.31
N ASN A 30 -1.52 27.13 7.17
CA ASN A 30 -2.00 27.35 8.54
C ASN A 30 -0.98 28.05 9.44
N ILE A 31 0.32 27.93 9.14
CA ILE A 31 1.38 28.65 9.87
C ILE A 31 1.68 30.04 9.28
N GLY A 32 0.95 30.47 8.24
CA GLY A 32 1.07 31.80 7.63
C GLY A 32 2.18 31.94 6.59
N VAL A 33 2.59 30.84 5.93
CA VAL A 33 3.54 30.90 4.80
C VAL A 33 2.92 31.64 3.60
N ASP A 34 3.72 32.45 2.91
CA ASP A 34 3.31 33.09 1.65
C ASP A 34 2.86 32.05 0.61
N PRO A 35 1.65 32.16 0.02
CA PRO A 35 1.12 31.18 -0.92
C PRO A 35 2.03 30.86 -2.11
N HIS A 36 2.82 31.81 -2.61
CA HIS A 36 3.74 31.60 -3.74
C HIS A 36 4.95 30.75 -3.36
N SER A 37 5.29 30.69 -2.07
CA SER A 37 6.42 29.90 -1.57
C SER A 37 6.05 28.46 -1.21
N VAL A 38 4.76 28.14 -1.16
CA VAL A 38 4.24 26.85 -0.68
C VAL A 38 4.83 25.69 -1.48
N ASP A 39 4.77 25.71 -2.81
CA ASP A 39 5.23 24.58 -3.62
C ASP A 39 6.74 24.36 -3.53
N ILE A 40 7.50 25.47 -3.39
CA ILE A 40 8.95 25.42 -3.16
C ILE A 40 9.27 24.79 -1.81
N LEU A 41 8.48 25.10 -0.78
CA LEU A 41 8.65 24.56 0.57
C LEU A 41 8.20 23.11 0.67
N LEU A 42 7.07 22.75 0.05
CA LEU A 42 6.60 21.35 -0.05
C LEU A 42 7.62 20.45 -0.74
N ALA A 43 8.26 20.93 -1.80
CA ALA A 43 9.32 20.16 -2.46
C ALA A 43 10.52 19.84 -1.54
N LYS A 44 10.68 20.54 -0.40
CA LYS A 44 11.72 20.25 0.61
C LYS A 44 11.28 19.20 1.63
N THR A 45 9.96 18.96 1.77
CA THR A 45 9.41 18.03 2.76
C THR A 45 9.45 16.59 2.27
N VAL A 46 9.56 16.38 0.96
CA VAL A 46 9.61 15.06 0.32
C VAL A 46 11.05 14.60 0.17
N GLN A 47 11.50 13.75 1.11
CA GLN A 47 12.79 13.06 1.01
C GLN A 47 12.66 11.80 0.15
N ARG A 48 13.73 11.47 -0.57
CA ARG A 48 13.86 10.27 -1.40
C ARG A 48 15.21 9.62 -1.16
N PHE A 49 15.20 8.29 -1.11
CA PHE A 49 16.36 7.46 -0.86
C PHE A 49 16.51 6.46 -2.00
N LEU A 50 17.50 6.66 -2.88
CA LEU A 50 17.78 5.71 -3.96
C LEU A 50 19.03 4.90 -3.63
N LEU A 51 18.86 3.58 -3.50
CA LEU A 51 19.98 2.65 -3.38
C LEU A 51 20.39 2.15 -4.76
N LEU A 52 21.59 2.51 -5.19
CA LEU A 52 22.21 2.02 -6.40
C LEU A 52 23.19 0.91 -6.03
N THR A 53 23.04 -0.27 -6.60
CA THR A 53 23.94 -1.40 -6.34
C THR A 53 24.95 -1.58 -7.47
N GLY A 54 26.19 -1.95 -7.13
CA GLY A 54 27.19 -2.30 -8.15
C GLY A 54 27.67 -1.11 -9.01
N VAL A 55 27.80 0.08 -8.41
CA VAL A 55 28.28 1.30 -9.09
C VAL A 55 29.80 1.29 -9.20
N ARG A 56 30.36 1.68 -10.36
CA ARG A 56 31.82 1.80 -10.54
C ARG A 56 32.39 2.93 -9.65
N PRO A 57 33.61 2.81 -9.10
CA PRO A 57 34.17 3.78 -8.16
C PRO A 57 34.19 5.22 -8.68
N TYR A 58 34.56 5.45 -9.95
CA TYR A 58 34.57 6.80 -10.52
C TYR A 58 33.15 7.40 -10.56
N MET A 59 32.12 6.59 -10.87
CA MET A 59 30.73 7.05 -10.88
C MET A 59 30.25 7.34 -9.46
N ALA A 60 30.61 6.49 -8.49
CA ALA A 60 30.29 6.71 -7.08
C ALA A 60 30.93 8.01 -6.55
N ASN A 61 32.17 8.31 -6.93
CA ASN A 61 32.82 9.59 -6.63
C ASN A 61 32.08 10.77 -7.27
N ILE A 62 31.73 10.68 -8.56
CA ILE A 62 30.99 11.75 -9.24
C ILE A 62 29.63 11.98 -8.56
N LEU A 63 28.90 10.92 -8.22
CA LEU A 63 27.62 10.99 -7.49
C LEU A 63 27.79 11.70 -6.14
N LYS A 64 28.77 11.27 -5.33
CA LYS A 64 29.08 11.85 -4.03
C LYS A 64 29.39 13.34 -4.15
N GLN A 65 30.34 13.71 -5.01
CA GLN A 65 30.77 15.10 -5.17
C GLN A 65 29.65 15.99 -5.72
N THR A 66 28.89 15.49 -6.69
CA THR A 66 27.78 16.24 -7.29
C THR A 66 26.69 16.51 -6.25
N MET A 67 26.30 15.51 -5.45
CA MET A 67 25.29 15.68 -4.40
C MET A 67 25.75 16.63 -3.30
N LEU A 68 26.99 16.51 -2.83
CA LEU A 68 27.55 17.44 -1.84
C LEU A 68 27.53 18.89 -2.37
N SER A 69 27.82 19.10 -3.66
CA SER A 69 27.81 20.45 -4.27
C SER A 69 26.43 21.12 -4.30
N ILE A 70 25.34 20.35 -4.15
CA ILE A 70 23.96 20.86 -4.19
C ILE A 70 23.23 20.75 -2.84
N GLY A 71 23.96 20.40 -1.76
CA GLY A 71 23.42 20.31 -0.40
C GLY A 71 22.74 18.99 -0.02
N GLY A 72 22.90 17.96 -0.85
CA GLY A 72 22.48 16.59 -0.53
C GLY A 72 23.67 15.69 -0.18
N ASP A 73 23.44 14.38 -0.09
CA ASP A 73 24.52 13.44 0.19
C ASP A 73 24.36 12.10 -0.55
N VAL A 74 25.48 11.37 -0.68
CA VAL A 74 25.50 9.96 -1.08
C VAL A 74 26.35 9.19 -0.08
N ALA A 75 25.79 8.15 0.55
CA ALA A 75 26.61 7.20 1.29
C ALA A 75 27.28 6.24 0.30
N VAL A 76 28.60 6.11 0.38
CA VAL A 76 29.43 5.26 -0.49
C VAL A 76 30.39 4.43 0.34
N HIS A 77 30.95 3.37 -0.23
CA HIS A 77 32.00 2.59 0.44
C HIS A 77 33.25 3.43 0.71
N ARG A 78 33.93 3.21 1.85
CA ARG A 78 35.10 4.01 2.28
C ARG A 78 36.25 4.03 1.27
N ASP A 79 36.45 2.94 0.54
CA ASP A 79 37.52 2.77 -0.45
C ASP A 79 37.16 3.25 -1.86
N VAL A 80 36.00 3.88 -2.05
CA VAL A 80 35.66 4.53 -3.33
C VAL A 80 36.68 5.63 -3.66
N ILE A 81 37.18 6.34 -2.66
CA ILE A 81 38.18 7.41 -2.85
C ILE A 81 39.54 6.86 -3.31
N SER A 82 39.92 5.68 -2.82
CA SER A 82 41.21 5.05 -3.12
C SER A 82 41.17 4.20 -4.38
N GLY A 83 39.97 3.88 -4.90
CA GLY A 83 39.78 3.05 -6.09
C GLY A 83 40.14 1.57 -5.88
N LYS A 84 40.33 1.12 -4.63
CA LYS A 84 40.75 -0.26 -4.29
C LYS A 84 39.66 -1.31 -4.45
N ILE A 85 38.43 -0.89 -4.71
CA ILE A 85 37.27 -1.77 -4.91
C ILE A 85 36.79 -1.67 -6.35
N GLU A 86 36.22 -2.75 -6.88
CA GLU A 86 35.70 -2.76 -8.25
C GLU A 86 34.31 -2.12 -8.36
N ARG A 87 33.50 -2.24 -7.29
CA ARG A 87 32.09 -1.83 -7.23
C ARG A 87 31.72 -1.34 -5.83
N SER A 88 30.87 -0.33 -5.77
CA SER A 88 30.29 0.21 -4.53
C SER A 88 28.77 0.27 -4.64
N ASN A 89 28.08 0.01 -3.54
CA ASN A 89 26.70 0.46 -3.40
C ASN A 89 26.70 1.94 -3.03
N CYS A 90 25.71 2.69 -3.51
CA CYS A 90 25.56 4.12 -3.28
C CYS A 90 24.13 4.41 -2.81
N LEU A 91 23.95 4.93 -1.60
CA LEU A 91 22.64 5.41 -1.12
C LEU A 91 22.58 6.93 -1.32
N ILE A 92 21.79 7.39 -2.27
CA ILE A 92 21.57 8.80 -2.53
C ILE A 92 20.50 9.31 -1.57
N ILE A 93 20.78 10.43 -0.90
CA ILE A 93 19.93 11.03 0.14
C ILE A 93 19.65 12.48 -0.26
N GLY A 94 18.38 12.81 -0.47
CA GLY A 94 17.98 14.19 -0.75
C GLY A 94 16.49 14.35 -1.00
N ASP A 95 16.06 15.60 -1.17
CA ASP A 95 14.71 15.91 -1.62
C ASP A 95 14.63 15.98 -3.15
N LEU A 96 13.40 16.14 -3.67
CA LEU A 96 13.14 16.21 -5.11
C LEU A 96 13.96 17.30 -5.83
N ARG A 97 14.34 18.38 -5.15
CA ARG A 97 15.16 19.46 -5.74
C ARG A 97 16.60 19.00 -5.91
N HIS A 98 17.14 18.22 -4.97
CA HIS A 98 18.45 17.60 -5.10
C HIS A 98 18.48 16.65 -6.31
N TYR A 99 17.48 15.78 -6.46
CA TYR A 99 17.41 14.87 -7.61
C TYR A 99 17.33 15.61 -8.95
N ARG A 100 16.54 16.68 -9.07
CA ARG A 100 16.46 17.46 -10.33
C ARG A 100 17.83 18.02 -10.73
N ARG A 101 18.51 18.66 -9.77
CA ARG A 101 19.84 19.26 -9.99
C ARG A 101 20.92 18.22 -10.23
N LEU A 102 20.83 17.05 -9.57
CA LEU A 102 21.73 15.94 -9.79
C LEU A 102 21.63 15.44 -11.23
N LEU A 103 20.41 15.14 -11.71
CA LEU A 103 20.19 14.64 -13.05
C LEU A 103 20.63 15.65 -14.13
N GLU A 104 20.33 16.93 -13.95
CA GLU A 104 20.79 18.01 -14.85
C GLU A 104 22.32 17.99 -15.02
N LYS A 105 23.05 17.86 -13.90
CA LYS A 105 24.53 17.80 -13.90
C LYS A 105 25.07 16.49 -14.47
N LEU A 106 24.44 15.35 -14.16
CA LEU A 106 24.90 14.03 -14.58
C LEU A 106 24.58 13.69 -16.04
N ASN A 107 23.51 14.26 -16.62
CA ASN A 107 23.15 14.01 -18.02
C ASN A 107 24.24 14.40 -19.01
N HIS A 108 25.14 15.31 -18.61
CA HIS A 108 26.28 15.75 -19.40
C HIS A 108 27.56 14.93 -19.12
N GLN A 109 27.53 13.98 -18.17
CA GLN A 109 28.68 13.16 -17.79
C GLN A 109 28.74 11.85 -18.59
N PRO A 110 29.91 11.46 -19.10
CA PRO A 110 30.08 10.18 -19.79
C PRO A 110 29.68 8.98 -18.90
N GLY A 111 28.84 8.10 -19.45
CA GLY A 111 28.41 6.86 -18.78
C GLY A 111 27.22 6.99 -17.83
N PHE A 112 26.60 8.17 -17.69
CA PHE A 112 25.46 8.38 -16.78
C PHE A 112 24.08 8.35 -17.44
N ARG A 113 23.99 8.44 -18.78
CA ARG A 113 22.69 8.58 -19.48
C ARG A 113 21.62 7.55 -19.07
N GLN A 114 21.96 6.26 -19.11
CA GLN A 114 21.01 5.20 -18.74
C GLN A 114 20.66 5.26 -17.24
N LEU A 115 21.65 5.52 -16.38
CA LEU A 115 21.44 5.64 -14.94
C LEU A 115 20.54 6.83 -14.59
N CYS A 116 20.73 7.98 -15.24
CA CYS A 116 19.88 9.15 -15.07
C CYS A 116 18.43 8.85 -15.41
N SER A 117 18.15 8.16 -16.52
CA SER A 117 16.78 7.80 -16.91
C SER A 117 16.10 6.92 -15.86
N ILE A 118 16.81 5.92 -15.32
CA ILE A 118 16.28 5.04 -14.26
C ILE A 118 16.08 5.84 -12.96
N MET A 119 17.04 6.68 -12.58
CA MET A 119 16.95 7.50 -11.38
C MET A 119 15.82 8.52 -11.46
N GLU A 120 15.57 9.10 -12.64
CA GLU A 120 14.47 10.03 -12.90
C GLU A 120 13.13 9.33 -12.69
N GLU A 121 12.94 8.17 -13.32
CA GLU A 121 11.75 7.34 -13.13
C GLU A 121 11.53 7.02 -11.65
N LYS A 122 12.56 6.57 -10.92
CA LYS A 122 12.39 6.16 -9.51
C LYS A 122 12.27 7.33 -8.52
N ALA A 123 12.96 8.44 -8.76
CA ALA A 123 12.94 9.58 -7.85
C ALA A 123 11.63 10.39 -7.95
N PHE A 124 11.09 10.52 -9.17
CA PHE A 124 9.93 11.37 -9.47
C PHE A 124 8.66 10.61 -9.76
N LYS A 125 8.69 9.27 -9.83
CA LYS A 125 7.44 8.51 -9.71
C LYS A 125 6.88 8.85 -8.33
N ASP A 126 5.77 9.56 -8.34
CA ASP A 126 5.04 9.82 -7.11
C ASP A 126 4.75 8.45 -6.49
N GLU A 127 5.00 8.34 -5.18
CA GLU A 127 4.30 7.36 -4.36
C GLU A 127 2.85 7.85 -4.28
N ASP A 128 2.19 7.92 -5.42
CA ASP A 128 0.76 7.96 -5.47
C ASP A 128 0.32 6.64 -4.88
N GLY A 129 -0.70 6.72 -4.07
CA GLY A 129 -1.35 5.57 -3.51
C GLY A 129 -1.61 4.43 -4.51
N LEU A 130 -1.98 3.26 -4.02
CA LEU A 130 -2.45 2.19 -4.90
C LEU A 130 -3.73 2.66 -5.59
N VAL A 131 -3.74 2.70 -6.92
CA VAL A 131 -4.94 2.97 -7.71
C VAL A 131 -5.23 1.76 -8.59
N LEU A 132 -6.41 1.18 -8.44
CA LEU A 132 -6.85 0.01 -9.19
C LEU A 132 -8.18 0.32 -9.90
N ASP A 133 -8.27 -0.09 -11.16
CA ASP A 133 -9.55 -0.16 -11.88
C ASP A 133 -10.10 -1.57 -11.73
N LEU A 134 -11.15 -1.73 -10.92
CA LEU A 134 -11.78 -3.00 -10.58
C LEU A 134 -13.23 -3.01 -11.08
N CYS A 135 -13.59 -3.96 -11.95
CA CYS A 135 -14.91 -4.07 -12.56
C CYS A 135 -15.39 -2.75 -13.19
N GLY A 136 -14.47 -1.97 -13.77
CA GLY A 136 -14.77 -0.66 -14.40
C GLY A 136 -14.95 0.51 -13.43
N LYS A 137 -14.73 0.32 -12.13
CA LYS A 137 -14.71 1.37 -11.11
C LYS A 137 -13.28 1.63 -10.65
N ARG A 138 -12.94 2.90 -10.43
CA ARG A 138 -11.60 3.31 -10.00
C ARG A 138 -11.55 3.46 -8.49
N PHE A 139 -10.64 2.72 -7.85
CA PHE A 139 -10.38 2.75 -6.41
C PHE A 139 -8.97 3.29 -6.17
N GLY A 140 -8.80 4.11 -5.14
CA GLY A 140 -7.52 4.71 -4.79
C GLY A 140 -7.32 4.69 -3.28
N TRP A 141 -6.13 4.27 -2.86
CA TRP A 141 -5.72 4.24 -1.45
C TRP A 141 -4.39 4.93 -1.32
N ASP A 142 -4.25 5.90 -0.41
CA ASP A 142 -2.98 6.58 -0.13
C ASP A 142 -1.86 5.61 0.30
N VAL A 143 -0.63 6.12 0.45
CA VAL A 143 0.54 5.39 0.98
C VAL A 143 0.41 5.15 2.50
N LYS A 144 -0.66 4.48 2.90
CA LYS A 144 -0.95 3.96 4.24
C LYS A 144 -1.37 2.48 4.09
N PRO A 145 -1.21 1.65 5.12
CA PRO A 145 -1.81 0.32 5.10
C PRO A 145 -3.32 0.43 4.86
N VAL A 146 -3.80 -0.31 3.87
CA VAL A 146 -5.23 -0.46 3.60
C VAL A 146 -5.76 -1.58 4.48
N ILE A 147 -6.79 -1.31 5.27
CA ILE A 147 -7.39 -2.31 6.16
C ILE A 147 -8.49 -3.04 5.38
N MET A 148 -8.36 -4.37 5.28
CA MET A 148 -9.39 -5.27 4.77
C MET A 148 -10.11 -5.92 5.96
N GLY A 149 -11.39 -5.62 6.13
CA GLY A 149 -12.25 -6.24 7.14
C GLY A 149 -12.71 -7.62 6.69
N ILE A 150 -12.54 -8.64 7.53
CA ILE A 150 -12.90 -10.03 7.21
C ILE A 150 -14.30 -10.32 7.74
N LEU A 151 -15.22 -10.66 6.84
CA LEU A 151 -16.60 -11.04 7.12
C LEU A 151 -16.83 -12.51 6.76
N ASN A 152 -16.68 -13.40 7.75
CA ASN A 152 -17.00 -14.82 7.57
C ASN A 152 -18.49 -15.05 7.77
N VAL A 153 -19.19 -15.55 6.76
CA VAL A 153 -20.62 -15.89 6.78
C VAL A 153 -20.75 -17.42 6.90
N THR A 154 -20.39 -17.96 8.07
CA THR A 154 -20.44 -19.40 8.36
C THR A 154 -21.45 -19.74 9.47
N ASP A 155 -21.98 -20.96 9.48
CA ASP A 155 -22.96 -21.42 10.49
C ASP A 155 -22.42 -21.31 11.94
N ASP A 156 -21.12 -21.57 12.12
CA ASP A 156 -20.46 -21.56 13.43
C ASP A 156 -20.24 -20.15 14.01
N SER A 157 -20.50 -19.10 13.23
CA SER A 157 -20.32 -17.71 13.67
C SER A 157 -21.61 -17.05 14.17
N PHE A 158 -22.80 -17.61 13.90
CA PHE A 158 -24.08 -16.89 14.09
C PHE A 158 -25.28 -17.76 14.48
N SER A 159 -25.07 -18.82 15.26
CA SER A 159 -25.99 -19.95 15.48
C SER A 159 -27.38 -19.73 16.14
N ASP A 160 -27.99 -18.54 16.14
CA ASP A 160 -29.24 -18.28 16.89
C ASP A 160 -30.42 -17.64 16.11
N GLY A 161 -30.38 -17.51 14.79
CA GLY A 161 -31.61 -17.15 14.06
C GLY A 161 -31.45 -17.04 12.56
N GLY A 162 -32.31 -17.70 11.79
CA GLY A 162 -32.06 -18.08 10.38
C GLY A 162 -31.70 -17.00 9.36
N LEU A 163 -31.49 -17.45 8.11
CA LEU A 163 -30.88 -16.74 6.97
C LEU A 163 -31.07 -15.22 6.86
N TRP A 164 -32.30 -14.70 7.05
CA TRP A 164 -32.57 -13.26 6.97
C TRP A 164 -31.96 -12.46 8.13
N ASN A 165 -31.98 -13.04 9.32
CA ASN A 165 -31.36 -12.47 10.51
C ASN A 165 -29.82 -12.55 10.40
N ASP A 166 -29.29 -13.61 9.80
CA ASP A 166 -27.86 -13.76 9.55
C ASP A 166 -27.34 -12.77 8.50
N THR A 167 -28.09 -12.55 7.41
CA THR A 167 -27.74 -11.53 6.40
C THR A 167 -27.73 -10.12 6.97
N GLU A 168 -28.74 -9.77 7.78
CA GLU A 168 -28.83 -8.45 8.43
C GLU A 168 -27.70 -8.24 9.44
N LYS A 169 -27.36 -9.25 10.24
CA LYS A 169 -26.23 -9.19 11.17
C LYS A 169 -24.90 -9.03 10.44
N ALA A 170 -24.66 -9.82 9.40
CA ALA A 170 -23.45 -9.73 8.58
C ALA A 170 -23.30 -8.34 7.94
N TYR A 171 -24.40 -7.79 7.42
CA TYR A 171 -24.43 -6.43 6.89
C TYR A 171 -24.08 -5.38 7.95
N ARG A 172 -24.69 -5.44 9.15
CA ARG A 172 -24.38 -4.50 10.23
C ARG A 172 -22.92 -4.56 10.65
N HIS A 173 -22.36 -5.77 10.74
CA HIS A 173 -20.96 -5.95 11.08
C HIS A 173 -20.03 -5.40 9.99
N ALA A 174 -20.38 -5.56 8.70
CA ALA A 174 -19.65 -4.92 7.62
C ALA A 174 -19.66 -3.39 7.75
N MET A 175 -20.81 -2.78 8.03
CA MET A 175 -20.89 -1.33 8.21
C MET A 175 -20.07 -0.86 9.43
N GLU A 176 -20.10 -1.61 10.53
CA GLU A 176 -19.26 -1.34 11.70
C GLU A 176 -17.77 -1.39 11.35
N MET A 177 -17.32 -2.38 10.57
CA MET A 177 -15.93 -2.46 10.09
C MET A 177 -15.54 -1.23 9.26
N LEU A 178 -16.44 -0.75 8.39
CA LEU A 178 -16.21 0.48 7.61
C LEU A 178 -16.11 1.71 8.52
N GLU A 179 -16.97 1.83 9.52
CA GLU A 179 -16.91 2.91 10.51
C GLU A 179 -15.59 2.88 11.32
N GLN A 180 -15.06 1.69 11.59
CA GLN A 180 -13.76 1.47 12.25
C GLN A 180 -12.55 1.70 11.32
N GLY A 181 -12.77 1.98 10.03
CA GLY A 181 -11.73 2.34 9.07
C GLY A 181 -11.28 1.22 8.13
N ALA A 182 -12.06 0.14 7.99
CA ALA A 182 -11.87 -0.79 6.88
C ALA A 182 -12.15 -0.10 5.54
N GLU A 183 -11.27 -0.34 4.56
CA GLU A 183 -11.33 0.24 3.21
C GLU A 183 -11.54 -0.84 2.13
N ILE A 184 -11.63 -2.11 2.54
CA ILE A 184 -12.07 -3.27 1.75
C ILE A 184 -12.85 -4.18 2.71
N ILE A 185 -13.92 -4.83 2.23
CA ILE A 185 -14.60 -5.91 2.98
C ILE A 185 -14.40 -7.22 2.23
N ASP A 186 -13.85 -8.24 2.89
CA ASP A 186 -13.65 -9.59 2.35
C ASP A 186 -14.72 -10.52 2.90
N VAL A 187 -15.57 -11.04 2.01
CA VAL A 187 -16.71 -11.89 2.36
C VAL A 187 -16.37 -13.33 2.05
N GLY A 188 -16.42 -14.21 3.05
CA GLY A 188 -16.16 -15.64 2.89
C GLY A 188 -17.35 -16.49 3.33
N GLY A 189 -17.84 -17.39 2.48
CA GLY A 189 -18.93 -18.33 2.82
C GLY A 189 -18.45 -19.70 3.29
N GLU A 190 -17.19 -20.02 3.03
CA GLU A 190 -16.54 -21.29 3.37
C GLU A 190 -15.41 -21.05 4.38
N SER A 191 -15.32 -21.91 5.41
CA SER A 191 -14.19 -21.84 6.35
C SER A 191 -12.93 -22.42 5.72
N THR A 192 -11.85 -21.65 5.67
CA THR A 192 -10.51 -22.11 5.27
C THR A 192 -9.66 -22.58 6.47
N ARG A 193 -10.28 -22.77 7.64
CA ARG A 193 -9.59 -23.26 8.85
C ARG A 193 -9.08 -24.70 8.66
N PRO A 194 -7.95 -25.09 9.27
CA PRO A 194 -7.45 -26.45 9.17
C PRO A 194 -8.48 -27.48 9.62
N GLY A 195 -8.86 -28.40 8.72
CA GLY A 195 -9.80 -29.49 8.99
C GLY A 195 -11.27 -29.19 8.70
N SER A 196 -11.62 -28.03 8.14
CA SER A 196 -12.97 -27.75 7.66
C SER A 196 -13.36 -28.66 6.48
N GLN A 197 -14.66 -28.97 6.37
CA GLN A 197 -15.23 -29.62 5.20
C GLN A 197 -15.62 -28.58 4.16
N ALA A 198 -15.31 -28.85 2.91
CA ALA A 198 -15.72 -27.99 1.80
C ALA A 198 -17.24 -28.00 1.66
N ILE A 199 -17.82 -26.84 1.38
CA ILE A 199 -19.25 -26.71 1.08
C ILE A 199 -19.47 -26.70 -0.44
N GLY A 200 -20.66 -27.11 -0.87
CA GLY A 200 -21.05 -27.04 -2.27
C GLY A 200 -21.22 -25.61 -2.77
N GLU A 201 -21.06 -25.40 -4.07
CA GLU A 201 -21.20 -24.08 -4.71
C GLU A 201 -22.53 -23.39 -4.39
N GLU A 202 -23.65 -24.12 -4.50
CA GLU A 202 -24.99 -23.57 -4.21
C GLU A 202 -25.14 -23.09 -2.76
N GLU A 203 -24.49 -23.78 -1.83
CA GLU A 203 -24.55 -23.43 -0.40
C GLU A 203 -23.73 -22.17 -0.11
N GLU A 204 -22.53 -22.07 -0.70
CA GLU A 204 -21.71 -20.87 -0.60
C GLU A 204 -22.42 -19.66 -1.21
N LEU A 205 -23.03 -19.81 -2.40
CA LEU A 205 -23.83 -18.78 -3.06
C LEU A 205 -24.98 -18.28 -2.17
N LYS A 206 -25.74 -19.18 -1.54
CA LYS A 206 -26.84 -18.81 -0.64
C LYS A 206 -26.39 -17.97 0.54
N ARG A 207 -25.16 -18.16 1.02
CA ARG A 207 -24.58 -17.43 2.15
C ARG A 207 -24.07 -16.06 1.73
N VAL A 208 -23.27 -16.00 0.67
CA VAL A 208 -22.50 -14.77 0.34
C VAL A 208 -23.29 -13.78 -0.50
N ILE A 209 -24.14 -14.24 -1.43
CA ILE A 209 -24.79 -13.35 -2.40
C ILE A 209 -25.71 -12.31 -1.72
N PRO A 210 -26.64 -12.69 -0.82
CA PRO A 210 -27.51 -11.71 -0.17
C PRO A 210 -26.74 -10.67 0.65
N VAL A 211 -25.61 -11.06 1.24
CA VAL A 211 -24.74 -10.18 2.02
C VAL A 211 -24.01 -9.19 1.11
N ILE A 212 -23.42 -9.68 0.01
CA ILE A 212 -22.69 -8.84 -0.96
C ILE A 212 -23.62 -7.82 -1.60
N GLU A 213 -24.81 -8.22 -2.06
CA GLU A 213 -25.79 -7.29 -2.66
C GLU A 213 -26.17 -6.16 -1.69
N LYS A 214 -26.36 -6.51 -0.42
CA LYS A 214 -26.75 -5.56 0.61
C LYS A 214 -25.63 -4.58 0.98
N ILE A 215 -24.39 -5.07 1.11
CA ILE A 215 -23.22 -4.21 1.33
C ILE A 215 -23.01 -3.29 0.11
N ALA A 216 -23.02 -3.86 -1.11
CA ALA A 216 -22.77 -3.12 -2.35
C ALA A 216 -23.80 -2.00 -2.62
N SER A 217 -25.05 -2.19 -2.19
CA SER A 217 -26.09 -1.14 -2.28
C SER A 217 -25.92 0.00 -1.28
N SER A 218 -25.09 -0.19 -0.24
CA SER A 218 -24.97 0.74 0.89
C SER A 218 -23.61 1.45 0.95
N THR A 219 -22.61 1.01 0.19
CA THR A 219 -21.27 1.61 0.17
C THR A 219 -20.63 1.60 -1.21
N SER A 220 -19.70 2.52 -1.43
CA SER A 220 -18.79 2.52 -2.58
C SER A 220 -17.48 1.80 -2.31
N THR A 221 -17.33 1.17 -1.14
CA THR A 221 -16.11 0.44 -0.76
C THR A 221 -16.00 -0.85 -1.59
N PRO A 222 -14.81 -1.22 -2.10
CA PRO A 222 -14.64 -2.47 -2.83
C PRO A 222 -14.90 -3.67 -1.91
N ILE A 223 -15.53 -4.69 -2.49
CA ILE A 223 -15.86 -5.94 -1.82
C ILE A 223 -15.04 -7.04 -2.47
N SER A 224 -14.34 -7.79 -1.64
CA SER A 224 -13.62 -9.01 -2.00
C SER A 224 -14.49 -10.23 -1.68
N ILE A 225 -14.46 -11.24 -2.54
CA ILE A 225 -15.06 -12.56 -2.30
C ILE A 225 -13.92 -13.56 -2.05
N ASP A 226 -13.87 -14.15 -0.86
CA ASP A 226 -12.97 -15.26 -0.52
C ASP A 226 -13.58 -16.56 -1.03
N THR A 227 -13.13 -17.00 -2.20
CA THR A 227 -13.61 -18.23 -2.84
C THR A 227 -12.59 -18.82 -3.80
N GLN A 228 -12.70 -20.13 -4.01
CA GLN A 228 -11.91 -20.89 -4.98
C GLN A 228 -12.76 -21.41 -6.15
N LYS A 229 -14.07 -21.08 -6.16
CA LYS A 229 -15.03 -21.59 -7.15
C LYS A 229 -15.40 -20.47 -8.12
N SER A 230 -15.11 -20.67 -9.40
CA SER A 230 -15.35 -19.70 -10.46
C SER A 230 -16.83 -19.29 -10.56
N GLY A 231 -17.75 -20.24 -10.34
CA GLY A 231 -19.20 -19.98 -10.28
C GLY A 231 -19.59 -19.00 -9.17
N VAL A 232 -19.02 -19.15 -7.97
CA VAL A 232 -19.23 -18.22 -6.84
C VAL A 232 -18.62 -16.86 -7.16
N ALA A 233 -17.38 -16.82 -7.64
CA ALA A 233 -16.71 -15.58 -7.99
C ALA A 233 -17.50 -14.79 -9.04
N SER A 234 -17.96 -15.45 -10.11
CA SER A 234 -18.73 -14.81 -11.20
C SER A 234 -20.01 -14.18 -10.68
N ARG A 235 -20.79 -14.92 -9.87
CA ARG A 235 -22.04 -14.44 -9.30
C ARG A 235 -21.81 -13.35 -8.25
N ALA A 236 -20.78 -13.47 -7.42
CA ALA A 236 -20.42 -12.45 -6.44
C ALA A 236 -20.07 -11.12 -7.11
N ILE A 237 -19.33 -11.15 -8.23
CA ILE A 237 -19.00 -9.95 -9.01
C ILE A 237 -20.28 -9.33 -9.61
N ASP A 238 -21.17 -10.16 -10.17
CA ASP A 238 -22.46 -9.68 -10.68
C ASP A 238 -23.34 -9.04 -9.59
N SER A 239 -23.18 -9.49 -8.34
CA SER A 239 -23.87 -8.95 -7.16
C SER A 239 -23.16 -7.74 -6.52
N GLY A 240 -21.98 -7.35 -7.00
CA GLY A 240 -21.29 -6.11 -6.58
C GLY A 240 -19.88 -6.27 -6.02
N ALA A 241 -19.34 -7.50 -5.92
CA ALA A 241 -17.93 -7.72 -5.62
C ALA A 241 -17.02 -7.21 -6.75
N SER A 242 -15.78 -6.85 -6.40
CA SER A 242 -14.81 -6.30 -7.35
C SER A 242 -13.43 -6.95 -7.27
N ILE A 243 -13.19 -7.79 -6.25
CA ILE A 243 -11.94 -8.53 -6.04
C ILE A 243 -12.29 -9.99 -5.78
N VAL A 244 -11.52 -10.92 -6.35
CA VAL A 244 -11.53 -12.34 -6.01
C VAL A 244 -10.32 -12.64 -5.13
N ASN A 245 -10.55 -13.09 -3.91
CA ASN A 245 -9.50 -13.59 -3.01
C ASN A 245 -9.44 -15.11 -3.10
N ASP A 246 -8.44 -15.63 -3.84
CA ASP A 246 -8.26 -17.07 -4.03
C ASP A 246 -7.02 -17.55 -3.25
N VAL A 247 -7.29 -18.18 -2.10
CA VAL A 247 -6.24 -18.73 -1.23
C VAL A 247 -5.45 -19.87 -1.86
N ASN A 248 -5.96 -20.46 -2.95
CA ASN A 248 -5.30 -21.48 -3.76
C ASN A 248 -4.62 -20.93 -5.01
N ALA A 249 -4.62 -19.61 -5.20
CA ALA A 249 -3.96 -18.90 -6.28
C ALA A 249 -4.24 -19.50 -7.67
N LEU A 250 -5.53 -19.69 -7.99
CA LEU A 250 -6.05 -20.13 -9.28
C LEU A 250 -5.67 -21.56 -9.67
N ARG A 251 -5.19 -22.37 -8.72
CA ARG A 251 -4.81 -23.77 -8.99
C ARG A 251 -5.97 -24.75 -8.90
N SER A 252 -7.03 -24.39 -8.18
CA SER A 252 -8.15 -25.30 -7.90
C SER A 252 -9.14 -25.39 -9.06
N ASP A 253 -9.51 -24.23 -9.62
CA ASP A 253 -10.56 -24.11 -10.64
C ASP A 253 -9.97 -23.45 -11.90
N PRO A 254 -9.90 -24.18 -13.03
CA PRO A 254 -9.30 -23.67 -14.27
C PRO A 254 -10.08 -22.51 -14.90
N ASP A 255 -11.38 -22.38 -14.61
CA ASP A 255 -12.25 -21.36 -15.20
C ASP A 255 -12.16 -20.01 -14.47
N MET A 256 -11.57 -19.99 -13.26
CA MET A 256 -11.46 -18.78 -12.42
C MET A 256 -10.73 -17.64 -13.14
N LEU A 257 -9.65 -17.94 -13.88
CA LEU A 257 -8.89 -16.91 -14.60
C LEU A 257 -9.73 -16.24 -15.70
N ASP A 258 -10.57 -17.02 -16.39
CA ASP A 258 -11.45 -16.50 -17.42
C ASP A 258 -12.53 -15.59 -16.84
N VAL A 259 -13.12 -15.97 -15.70
CA VAL A 259 -14.07 -15.13 -14.96
C VAL A 259 -13.43 -13.80 -14.55
N ILE A 260 -12.24 -13.83 -13.93
CA ILE A 260 -11.53 -12.61 -13.49
C ILE A 260 -11.25 -11.70 -14.69
N ARG A 261 -10.78 -12.27 -15.81
CA ARG A 261 -10.46 -11.52 -17.02
C ARG A 261 -11.70 -10.89 -17.66
N GLU A 262 -12.77 -11.66 -17.83
CA GLU A 262 -14.01 -11.21 -18.46
C GLU A 262 -14.66 -10.08 -17.64
N LYS A 263 -14.75 -10.28 -16.32
CA LYS A 263 -15.36 -9.31 -15.40
C LYS A 263 -14.45 -8.13 -15.06
N LYS A 264 -13.16 -8.18 -15.44
CA LYS A 264 -12.12 -7.21 -15.08
C LYS A 264 -12.00 -7.01 -13.57
N ALA A 265 -12.12 -8.10 -12.82
CA ALA A 265 -11.99 -8.08 -11.37
C ALA A 265 -10.52 -8.02 -10.94
N GLY A 266 -10.27 -7.51 -9.74
CA GLY A 266 -8.99 -7.71 -9.08
C GLY A 266 -8.84 -9.15 -8.60
N VAL A 267 -7.59 -9.59 -8.38
CA VAL A 267 -7.31 -10.91 -7.82
C VAL A 267 -6.25 -10.82 -6.72
N ILE A 268 -6.49 -11.52 -5.62
CA ILE A 268 -5.51 -11.78 -4.56
C ILE A 268 -5.10 -13.23 -4.67
N LEU A 269 -3.79 -13.48 -4.78
CA LEU A 269 -3.21 -14.80 -4.90
C LEU A 269 -2.40 -15.11 -3.65
N MET A 270 -2.77 -16.18 -2.93
CA MET A 270 -2.00 -16.62 -1.77
C MET A 270 -1.13 -17.84 -2.08
N HIS A 271 0.07 -17.84 -1.51
CA HIS A 271 0.91 -19.02 -1.48
C HIS A 271 0.41 -19.99 -0.41
N MET A 272 0.17 -21.22 -0.81
CA MET A 272 -0.15 -22.34 0.07
C MET A 272 0.44 -23.61 -0.53
N ARG A 273 0.87 -24.55 0.34
CA ARG A 273 1.32 -25.87 -0.09
C ARG A 273 0.34 -26.94 0.37
N GLY A 274 -0.16 -27.73 -0.59
CA GLY A 274 -1.21 -28.70 -0.34
C GLY A 274 -2.60 -28.04 -0.33
N THR A 275 -3.46 -28.46 0.58
CA THR A 275 -4.82 -27.94 0.79
C THR A 275 -5.00 -27.47 2.22
N PRO A 276 -6.03 -26.68 2.56
CA PRO A 276 -6.27 -26.25 3.95
C PRO A 276 -6.34 -27.43 4.94
N ALA A 277 -6.84 -28.58 4.50
CA ALA A 277 -6.93 -29.81 5.29
C ALA A 277 -5.57 -30.49 5.56
N ASN A 278 -4.55 -30.28 4.72
CA ASN A 278 -3.26 -30.98 4.84
C ASN A 278 -2.01 -30.08 4.83
N MET A 279 -2.17 -28.76 4.73
CA MET A 279 -1.07 -27.80 4.63
C MET A 279 -0.09 -27.85 5.81
N GLN A 280 -0.56 -28.30 6.98
CA GLN A 280 0.26 -28.48 8.18
C GLN A 280 1.17 -29.72 8.13
N LYS A 281 0.94 -30.65 7.20
CA LYS A 281 1.75 -31.88 7.08
C LYS A 281 3.01 -31.70 6.23
N ASN A 282 3.05 -30.70 5.35
CA ASN A 282 4.10 -30.52 4.33
C ASN A 282 4.75 -29.13 4.39
N THR A 283 5.29 -28.76 5.55
CA THR A 283 5.84 -27.42 5.83
C THR A 283 7.31 -27.24 5.46
N HIS A 284 7.98 -28.27 4.94
CA HIS A 284 9.41 -28.21 4.61
C HIS A 284 9.68 -27.47 3.29
N TYR A 285 10.37 -26.33 3.33
CA TYR A 285 10.87 -25.61 2.15
C TYR A 285 12.40 -25.72 2.05
N SER A 286 12.95 -25.83 0.85
CA SER A 286 14.41 -25.74 0.64
C SER A 286 14.92 -24.32 0.85
N ASP A 287 14.16 -23.34 0.36
CA ASP A 287 14.28 -21.92 0.60
C ASP A 287 12.86 -21.34 0.57
N ILE A 288 12.46 -20.61 1.60
CA ILE A 288 11.10 -20.06 1.73
C ILE A 288 10.96 -18.67 1.08
N ILE A 289 12.08 -17.97 0.89
CA ILE A 289 12.11 -16.63 0.30
C ILE A 289 12.58 -16.69 -1.17
N GLY A 290 13.39 -17.70 -1.52
CA GLY A 290 13.90 -17.94 -2.87
C GLY A 290 15.30 -17.38 -3.11
#